data_AF-A0A9P9DTU0-F1
#
_entry.id   AF-A0A9P9DTU0-F1
#
_cell.length_a   1.000
_cell.length_b   1.000
_cell.length_c   1.000
_cell.angle_alpha   90.00
_cell.angle_beta   90.00
_cell.angle_gamma   90.00
#
_symmetry.space_group_name_H-M   'P 1'
#
loop_
_entity.id
_entity.type
_entity.pdbx_description
1 polymer ?
#
loop_
_entity_poly.entity_id
_entity_poly.type
_entity_poly.pdbx_seq_one_letter_code
_entity_poly.pdbx_strand_id
1 'polypeptide(L)'
;MMDKQDFLQGVTQNSAADYWCPNMPATQWCNFAYTLTGSQVTAGKAVPTSPGSKIKTTYKLNSGTQLWDQSVYIDGKLASTVNTSKGQHGKIFYISLECASGTCNAAGAHSWENVTIVLNNADMSFKHSGSWQYGATGGEMSTSDNGKTWRLSTLLIPQTVPQ
;
A
#
# COMPACT_ATOMS: atom_id res chain seq x y z
N MET A 1 1.40 5.91 -25.22
CA MET A 1 0.85 4.81 -24.37
C MET A 1 1.52 4.93 -23.02
N MET A 2 0.73 4.92 -21.92
CA MET A 2 1.24 4.94 -20.54
C MET A 2 1.78 3.57 -20.08
N ASP A 3 1.68 2.57 -20.96
CA ASP A 3 2.39 1.31 -20.85
C ASP A 3 3.89 1.60 -21.01
N LYS A 4 4.72 1.23 -20.02
CA LYS A 4 6.16 1.52 -19.83
C LYS A 4 6.55 2.69 -18.90
N GLN A 5 5.64 3.18 -18.05
CA GLN A 5 6.02 4.14 -16.99
C GLN A 5 6.55 3.43 -15.72
N ASP A 6 7.28 4.19 -14.89
CA ASP A 6 7.96 3.71 -13.68
C ASP A 6 7.07 3.66 -12.42
N PHE A 7 5.76 3.80 -12.62
CA PHE A 7 4.82 4.00 -11.54
C PHE A 7 3.82 2.86 -11.46
N LEU A 8 3.99 2.03 -10.44
CA LEU A 8 2.99 1.09 -9.98
C LEU A 8 2.36 1.70 -8.72
N GLN A 9 1.19 2.34 -8.84
CA GLN A 9 0.48 2.79 -7.64
C GLN A 9 -0.31 1.63 -7.06
N GLY A 10 -0.02 1.36 -5.81
CA GLY A 10 -0.76 0.40 -5.02
C GLY A 10 -1.29 1.08 -3.76
N VAL A 11 -2.47 1.69 -3.84
CA VAL A 11 -3.05 2.37 -2.70
C VAL A 11 -3.85 1.35 -1.88
N THR A 12 -3.48 1.15 -0.62
CA THR A 12 -4.46 0.71 0.40
C THR A 12 -4.95 1.99 1.05
N GLN A 13 -6.06 2.52 0.54
CA GLN A 13 -6.60 3.78 1.04
C GLN A 13 -7.23 3.50 2.40
N ASN A 14 -6.94 4.34 3.40
CA ASN A 14 -7.46 4.20 4.75
C ASN A 14 -8.07 5.54 5.17
N SER A 15 -9.24 5.88 4.64
CA SER A 15 -9.93 7.14 4.97
C SER A 15 -11.25 6.91 5.68
N ALA A 16 -11.52 7.74 6.68
CA ALA A 16 -12.85 7.95 7.24
C ALA A 16 -13.68 8.78 6.25
N ALA A 17 -14.94 8.41 6.01
CA ALA A 17 -15.85 9.04 5.04
C ALA A 17 -15.30 9.04 3.60
N ASP A 18 -15.29 7.86 2.99
CA ASP A 18 -14.76 7.63 1.66
C ASP A 18 -15.86 7.53 0.58
N TYR A 19 -15.54 7.95 -0.66
CA TYR A 19 -16.46 7.80 -1.80
C TYR A 19 -16.78 6.32 -2.10
N TRP A 20 -15.82 5.41 -1.91
CA TRP A 20 -15.97 3.99 -2.19
C TRP A 20 -16.67 3.22 -1.07
N CYS A 21 -16.60 3.71 0.17
CA CYS A 21 -17.37 3.20 1.32
C CYS A 21 -18.25 4.30 1.93
N PRO A 22 -19.42 4.59 1.32
CA PRO A 22 -20.32 5.60 1.83
C PRO A 22 -20.89 5.21 3.20
N ASN A 23 -21.16 6.21 4.04
CA ASN A 23 -21.79 6.06 5.37
C ASN A 23 -21.00 5.21 6.39
N MET A 24 -19.69 5.10 6.22
CA MET A 24 -18.81 4.39 7.14
C MET A 24 -18.47 5.24 8.38
N PRO A 25 -18.55 4.70 9.61
CA PRO A 25 -18.10 5.38 10.82
C PRO A 25 -16.63 5.82 10.73
N ALA A 26 -16.28 6.92 11.41
CA ALA A 26 -14.92 7.46 11.37
C ALA A 26 -13.83 6.52 11.95
N THR A 27 -14.24 5.51 12.71
CA THR A 27 -13.35 4.48 13.27
C THR A 27 -13.08 3.32 12.32
N GLN A 28 -13.83 3.22 11.22
CA GLN A 28 -13.68 2.17 10.22
C GLN A 28 -12.85 2.65 9.03
N TRP A 29 -12.21 1.71 8.33
CA TRP A 29 -11.36 1.97 7.17
C TRP A 29 -11.88 1.26 5.93
N CYS A 30 -11.84 1.94 4.78
CA CYS A 30 -12.33 1.42 3.50
C CYS A 30 -11.20 0.84 2.66
N ASN A 31 -11.16 -0.48 2.47
CA ASN A 31 -10.03 -1.15 1.82
C ASN A 31 -10.43 -1.68 0.44
N PHE A 32 -9.55 -1.49 -0.55
CA PHE A 32 -9.73 -2.03 -1.90
C PHE A 32 -8.40 -2.06 -2.66
N ALA A 33 -8.38 -2.88 -3.70
CA ALA A 33 -7.35 -2.82 -4.72
C ALA A 33 -7.61 -1.58 -5.60
N TYR A 34 -6.58 -0.81 -5.90
CA TYR A 34 -6.63 0.46 -6.62
C TYR A 34 -5.34 0.69 -7.41
N THR A 35 -5.53 1.16 -8.65
CA THR A 35 -4.47 1.71 -9.50
C THR A 35 -4.96 3.00 -10.17
N LEU A 36 -4.10 4.01 -10.22
CA LEU A 36 -4.26 5.19 -11.08
C LEU A 36 -3.26 5.09 -12.24
N THR A 37 -3.76 5.08 -13.48
CA THR A 37 -2.92 5.13 -14.69
C THR A 37 -3.20 6.45 -15.42
N GLY A 38 -2.28 7.40 -15.29
CA GLY A 38 -2.54 8.77 -15.72
C GLY A 38 -3.68 9.39 -14.92
N SER A 39 -4.81 9.66 -15.58
CA SER A 39 -6.03 10.14 -14.93
C SER A 39 -7.11 9.06 -14.81
N GLN A 40 -6.85 7.84 -15.27
CA GLN A 40 -7.82 6.74 -15.23
C GLN A 40 -7.66 5.90 -13.98
N VAL A 41 -8.75 5.80 -13.23
CA VAL A 41 -8.84 4.96 -12.03
C VAL A 41 -9.35 3.58 -12.41
N THR A 42 -8.67 2.55 -11.91
CA THR A 42 -9.20 1.18 -11.83
C THR A 42 -9.26 0.78 -10.36
N ALA A 43 -10.46 0.44 -9.89
CA ALA A 43 -10.69 0.04 -8.50
C ALA A 43 -11.41 -1.30 -8.44
N GLY A 44 -11.02 -2.13 -7.47
CA GLY A 44 -11.72 -3.35 -7.12
C GLY A 44 -12.89 -3.10 -6.18
N LYS A 45 -13.44 -4.18 -5.61
CA LYS A 45 -14.49 -4.08 -4.59
C LYS A 45 -13.98 -3.37 -3.33
N ALA A 46 -14.68 -2.32 -2.91
CA ALA A 46 -14.46 -1.65 -1.64
C ALA A 46 -15.11 -2.39 -0.48
N VAL A 47 -14.37 -2.51 0.63
CA VAL A 47 -14.82 -3.22 1.82
C VAL A 47 -14.45 -2.43 3.09
N PRO A 48 -15.45 -2.00 3.88
CA PRO A 48 -15.20 -1.36 5.17
C PRO A 48 -14.69 -2.40 6.18
N THR A 49 -13.84 -1.96 7.09
CA THR A 49 -13.22 -2.80 8.13
C THR A 49 -13.24 -2.10 9.46
N SER A 50 -13.33 -2.87 10.53
CA SER A 50 -13.32 -2.36 11.91
C SER A 50 -11.92 -2.38 12.50
N PRO A 51 -11.66 -1.59 13.55
CA PRO A 51 -10.39 -1.66 14.29
C PRO A 51 -10.00 -3.09 14.65
N GLY A 52 -8.73 -3.44 14.45
CA GLY A 52 -8.20 -4.79 14.68
C GLY A 52 -8.25 -5.74 13.48
N SER A 53 -8.93 -5.37 12.38
CA SER A 53 -8.90 -6.17 11.14
C SER A 53 -7.49 -6.22 10.55
N LYS A 54 -7.08 -7.37 10.02
CA LYS A 54 -5.78 -7.54 9.36
C LYS A 54 -5.90 -7.40 7.86
N ILE A 55 -5.23 -6.40 7.31
CA ILE A 55 -5.20 -6.12 5.88
C ILE A 55 -3.89 -6.61 5.31
N LYS A 56 -3.95 -7.43 4.26
CA LYS A 56 -2.78 -7.83 3.49
C LYS A 56 -3.00 -7.44 2.05
N THR A 57 -2.08 -6.64 1.52
CA THR A 57 -2.06 -6.29 0.11
C THR A 57 -0.85 -6.95 -0.56
N THR A 58 -1.09 -7.62 -1.68
CA THR A 58 -0.03 -8.24 -2.48
C THR A 58 0.01 -7.60 -3.86
N TYR A 59 1.21 -7.32 -4.35
CA TYR A 59 1.47 -6.91 -5.74
C TYR A 59 2.40 -7.93 -6.37
N LYS A 60 1.97 -8.55 -7.46
CA LYS A 60 2.78 -9.57 -8.15
C LYS A 60 2.65 -9.45 -9.65
N LEU A 61 3.79 -9.39 -10.35
CA LEU A 61 3.80 -9.51 -11.80
C LEU A 61 3.40 -10.93 -12.20
N ASN A 62 2.35 -11.03 -13.00
CA ASN A 62 1.85 -12.29 -13.53
C ASN A 62 2.58 -12.62 -14.84
N SER A 63 3.35 -13.71 -14.84
CA SER A 63 4.15 -14.10 -16.01
C SER A 63 3.29 -14.54 -17.22
N GLY A 64 2.05 -14.99 -17.00
CA GLY A 64 1.16 -15.41 -18.09
C GLY A 64 0.49 -14.24 -18.79
N THR A 65 -0.01 -13.26 -18.03
CA THR A 65 -0.74 -12.10 -18.59
C THR A 65 0.16 -10.89 -18.83
N GLN A 66 1.33 -10.85 -18.18
CA GLN A 66 2.23 -9.70 -18.11
C GLN A 66 1.58 -8.47 -17.43
N LEU A 67 0.52 -8.69 -16.64
CA LEU A 67 -0.12 -7.68 -15.80
C LEU A 67 0.38 -7.78 -14.36
N TRP A 68 0.26 -6.70 -13.61
CA TRP A 68 0.43 -6.71 -12.17
C TRP A 68 -0.89 -7.05 -11.49
N ASP A 69 -0.88 -8.13 -10.73
CA ASP A 69 -1.98 -8.58 -9.90
C ASP A 69 -1.87 -7.90 -8.54
N GLN A 70 -2.83 -7.04 -8.22
CA GLN A 70 -3.01 -6.50 -6.88
C GLN A 70 -4.17 -7.24 -6.22
N SER A 71 -3.92 -7.80 -5.04
CA SER A 71 -4.96 -8.48 -4.26
C SER A 71 -4.95 -7.97 -2.83
N VAL A 72 -6.14 -7.61 -2.33
CA VAL A 72 -6.37 -7.18 -0.95
C VAL A 72 -7.12 -8.28 -0.22
N TYR A 73 -6.57 -8.69 0.91
CA TYR A 73 -7.13 -9.68 1.82
C TYR A 73 -7.50 -9.00 3.14
N ILE A 74 -8.66 -9.35 3.67
CA ILE A 74 -9.16 -8.90 4.97
C ILE A 74 -9.33 -10.16 5.82
N ASP A 75 -8.62 -10.22 6.94
CA ASP A 75 -8.60 -11.36 7.86
C ASP A 75 -8.34 -12.70 7.13
N GLY A 76 -7.42 -12.66 6.17
CA GLY A 76 -7.01 -13.80 5.36
C GLY A 76 -7.94 -14.16 4.19
N LYS A 77 -9.08 -13.46 4.01
CA LYS A 77 -10.02 -13.70 2.90
C LYS A 77 -9.80 -12.69 1.79
N LEU A 78 -9.71 -13.15 0.54
CA LEU A 78 -9.63 -12.27 -0.62
C LEU A 78 -10.89 -11.39 -0.69
N ALA A 79 -10.68 -10.09 -0.70
CA ALA A 79 -11.75 -9.08 -0.63
C ALA A 79 -11.83 -8.22 -1.89
N SER A 80 -10.68 -7.92 -2.50
CA SER A 80 -10.58 -7.03 -3.66
C SER A 80 -9.42 -7.44 -4.57
N THR A 81 -9.57 -7.25 -5.87
CA THR A 81 -8.50 -7.51 -6.85
C THR A 81 -8.60 -6.54 -8.02
N VAL A 82 -7.45 -6.15 -8.58
CA VAL A 82 -7.34 -5.56 -9.92
C VAL A 82 -6.12 -6.15 -10.62
N ASN A 83 -6.17 -6.17 -11.96
CA ASN A 83 -5.08 -6.68 -12.80
C ASN A 83 -4.77 -5.60 -13.86
N THR A 84 -3.68 -4.86 -13.69
CA THR A 84 -3.40 -3.64 -14.48
C THR A 84 -1.93 -3.53 -14.88
N SER A 85 -1.52 -2.34 -15.38
CA SER A 85 -0.11 -1.92 -15.40
C SER A 85 0.82 -2.76 -16.29
N LYS A 86 0.34 -3.20 -17.46
CA LYS A 86 1.14 -4.01 -18.40
C LYS A 86 2.45 -3.30 -18.76
N GLY A 87 3.57 -3.97 -18.54
CA GLY A 87 4.91 -3.45 -18.87
C GLY A 87 5.39 -2.27 -18.01
N GLN A 88 4.70 -1.95 -16.91
CA GLN A 88 5.20 -0.98 -15.92
C GLN A 88 6.14 -1.68 -14.92
N HIS A 89 7.05 -0.91 -14.34
CA HIS A 89 8.05 -1.40 -13.39
C HIS A 89 8.14 -0.47 -12.18
N GLY A 90 8.17 -1.01 -10.97
CA GLY A 90 8.39 -0.22 -9.75
C GLY A 90 9.87 0.18 -9.61
N LYS A 91 10.11 1.47 -9.34
CA LYS A 91 11.47 2.00 -9.02
C LYS A 91 11.65 2.42 -7.57
N ILE A 92 10.56 2.73 -6.88
CA ILE A 92 10.56 3.19 -5.49
C ILE A 92 9.49 2.47 -4.71
N PHE A 93 9.69 2.41 -3.39
CA PHE A 93 8.69 1.99 -2.43
C PHE A 93 8.59 3.06 -1.35
N TYR A 94 7.37 3.42 -0.98
CA TYR A 94 7.12 4.29 0.16
C TYR A 94 5.83 3.86 0.85
N ILE A 95 5.76 4.16 2.14
CA ILE A 95 4.55 4.13 2.94
C ILE A 95 4.19 5.58 3.21
N SER A 96 2.99 5.99 2.84
CA SER A 96 2.54 7.37 2.96
C SER A 96 1.17 7.48 3.59
N LEU A 97 0.97 8.56 4.32
CA LEU A 97 -0.36 9.10 4.60
C LEU A 97 -0.65 10.13 3.50
N GLU A 98 -1.60 9.81 2.62
CA GLU A 98 -1.94 10.64 1.46
C GLU A 98 -3.19 11.48 1.76
N CYS A 99 -3.08 12.79 1.52
CA CYS A 99 -4.16 13.76 1.73
C CYS A 99 -4.57 14.29 0.36
N ALA A 100 -5.42 13.55 -0.34
CA ALA A 100 -5.73 13.78 -1.76
C ALA A 100 -6.27 15.19 -2.06
N SER A 101 -6.99 15.81 -1.12
CA SER A 101 -7.50 17.18 -1.20
C SER A 101 -6.56 18.24 -0.62
N GLY A 102 -5.32 17.89 -0.30
CA GLY A 102 -4.32 18.75 0.35
C GLY A 102 -4.40 18.75 1.87
N THR A 103 -5.57 18.50 2.44
CA THR A 103 -5.77 18.33 3.90
C THR A 103 -6.41 16.99 4.21
N CYS A 104 -6.11 16.44 5.39
CA CYS A 104 -6.66 15.17 5.85
C CYS A 104 -6.98 15.24 7.34
N ASN A 105 -8.05 14.55 7.73
CA ASN A 105 -8.39 14.35 9.14
C ASN A 105 -7.33 13.48 9.83
N ALA A 106 -7.35 13.49 11.17
CA ALA A 106 -6.58 12.56 11.98
C ALA A 106 -6.87 11.11 11.56
N ALA A 107 -5.82 10.34 11.29
CA ALA A 107 -5.88 8.90 11.11
C ALA A 107 -5.65 8.21 12.46
N GLY A 108 -6.46 7.19 12.75
CA GLY A 108 -6.27 6.36 13.95
C GLY A 108 -4.89 5.69 13.95
N ALA A 109 -4.39 5.38 15.14
CA ALA A 109 -3.14 4.63 15.29
C ALA A 109 -3.22 3.28 14.55
N HIS A 110 -2.14 2.90 13.87
CA HIS A 110 -2.09 1.70 13.04
C HIS A 110 -0.66 1.21 12.85
N SER A 111 -0.49 0.04 12.24
CA SER A 111 0.81 -0.57 12.06
C SER A 111 0.94 -1.28 10.72
N TRP A 112 2.16 -1.26 10.19
CA TRP A 112 2.56 -2.10 9.06
C TRP A 112 3.41 -3.24 9.60
N GLU A 113 2.98 -4.46 9.34
CA GLU A 113 3.63 -5.68 9.79
C GLU A 113 3.96 -6.58 8.61
N ASN A 114 5.03 -7.37 8.72
CA ASN A 114 5.39 -8.39 7.73
C ASN A 114 5.54 -7.86 6.29
N VAL A 115 5.92 -6.59 6.11
CA VAL A 115 6.16 -6.02 4.79
C VAL A 115 7.42 -6.65 4.20
N THR A 116 7.26 -7.27 3.03
CA THR A 116 8.33 -7.92 2.27
C THR A 116 8.33 -7.41 0.85
N ILE A 117 9.50 -7.00 0.37
CA ILE A 117 9.71 -6.50 -0.99
C ILE A 117 10.77 -7.37 -1.63
N VAL A 118 10.48 -7.92 -2.80
CA VAL A 118 11.42 -8.75 -3.57
C VAL A 118 11.75 -8.00 -4.85
N LEU A 119 13.01 -7.62 -5.01
CA LEU A 119 13.49 -6.87 -6.17
C LEU A 119 13.77 -7.80 -7.35
N ASN A 120 13.72 -7.28 -8.57
CA ASN A 120 14.11 -8.08 -9.74
C ASN A 120 15.63 -8.36 -9.77
N ASN A 121 16.44 -7.39 -9.34
CA ASN A 121 17.87 -7.55 -9.12
C ASN A 121 18.21 -7.16 -7.69
N ALA A 122 19.24 -7.77 -7.11
CA ALA A 122 19.70 -7.42 -5.78
C ALA A 122 20.25 -5.99 -5.78
N ASP A 123 19.81 -5.18 -4.81
CA ASP A 123 20.23 -3.78 -4.67
C ASP A 123 20.32 -3.42 -3.19
N MET A 124 21.54 -3.23 -2.71
CA MET A 124 21.82 -2.84 -1.32
C MET A 124 21.46 -1.39 -1.02
N SER A 125 21.34 -0.54 -2.05
CA SER A 125 20.99 0.88 -1.89
C SER A 125 19.49 1.11 -1.68
N PHE A 126 18.66 0.10 -1.93
CA PHE A 126 17.22 0.15 -1.69
C PHE A 126 16.85 0.21 -0.19
N LYS A 127 17.82 0.04 0.72
CA LYS A 127 17.59 0.07 2.17
C LYS A 127 16.90 1.37 2.61
N HIS A 128 15.85 1.25 3.41
CA HIS A 128 15.34 2.33 4.25
C HIS A 128 15.79 2.14 5.70
N SER A 129 16.42 3.15 6.31
CA SER A 129 16.95 3.08 7.68
C SER A 129 15.88 3.28 8.77
N GLY A 130 14.63 3.57 8.40
CA GLY A 130 13.57 3.96 9.34
C GLY A 130 13.45 5.48 9.42
N SER A 131 13.22 6.03 10.62
CA SER A 131 13.04 7.47 10.86
C SER A 131 11.90 8.08 10.01
N TRP A 132 10.77 7.39 10.01
CA TRP A 132 9.57 7.80 9.29
C TRP A 132 8.97 9.08 9.90
N GLN A 133 8.24 9.83 9.07
CA GLN A 133 7.58 11.06 9.49
C GLN A 133 6.41 10.79 10.48
N TYR A 134 5.82 11.86 11.02
CA TYR A 134 4.61 11.82 11.84
C TYR A 134 4.73 10.97 13.12
N GLY A 135 5.93 10.93 13.71
CA GLY A 135 6.18 10.21 14.97
C GLY A 135 6.14 8.69 14.84
N ALA A 136 6.20 8.18 13.61
CA ALA A 136 6.24 6.75 13.36
C ALA A 136 7.55 6.13 13.88
N THR A 137 7.46 4.91 14.42
CA THR A 137 8.59 4.20 15.03
C THR A 137 8.79 2.83 14.41
N GLY A 138 10.04 2.37 14.37
CA GLY A 138 10.42 1.15 13.68
C GLY A 138 10.54 1.34 12.16
N GLY A 139 10.17 0.32 11.40
CA GLY A 139 10.21 0.36 9.94
C GLY A 139 11.61 0.46 9.33
N GLU A 140 12.65 0.01 10.02
CA GLU A 140 13.95 -0.25 9.39
C GLU A 140 13.84 -1.47 8.47
N MET A 141 14.48 -1.39 7.30
CA MET A 141 14.61 -2.50 6.36
C MET A 141 15.88 -3.32 6.58
N SER A 142 15.75 -4.63 6.48
CA SER A 142 16.84 -5.60 6.53
C SER A 142 16.77 -6.60 5.38
N THR A 143 17.91 -7.19 5.02
CA THR A 143 18.03 -8.21 3.97
C THR A 143 19.02 -9.29 4.41
N SER A 144 18.76 -10.53 4.01
CA SER A 144 19.65 -11.68 4.27
C SER A 144 20.25 -12.27 2.98
N ASP A 145 19.87 -11.72 1.82
CA ASP A 145 20.20 -12.22 0.49
C ASP A 145 20.81 -11.12 -0.39
N ASN A 146 21.67 -10.30 0.24
CA ASN A 146 22.46 -9.25 -0.41
C ASN A 146 21.61 -8.20 -1.15
N GLY A 147 20.43 -7.88 -0.61
CA GLY A 147 19.55 -6.83 -1.16
C GLY A 147 18.55 -7.34 -2.19
N LYS A 148 18.34 -8.65 -2.31
CA LYS A 148 17.30 -9.22 -3.20
C LYS A 148 15.91 -9.17 -2.55
N THR A 149 15.84 -9.46 -1.26
CA THR A 149 14.63 -9.44 -0.45
C THR A 149 14.83 -8.50 0.74
N TRP A 150 13.94 -7.52 0.84
CA TRP A 150 13.89 -6.56 1.93
C TRP A 150 12.70 -6.84 2.83
N ARG A 151 12.95 -6.93 4.13
CA ARG A 151 11.95 -7.07 5.17
C ARG A 151 11.92 -5.82 6.02
N LEU A 152 10.74 -5.26 6.20
CA LEU A 152 10.51 -4.15 7.11
C LEU A 152 10.25 -4.71 8.52
N SER A 153 10.95 -4.17 9.52
CA SER A 153 10.52 -4.32 10.91
C SER A 153 9.12 -3.71 11.09
N THR A 154 8.41 -4.10 12.15
CA THR A 154 7.10 -3.50 12.44
C THR A 154 7.23 -1.98 12.47
N LEU A 155 6.41 -1.31 11.67
CA LEU A 155 6.31 0.13 11.62
C LEU A 155 5.03 0.54 12.35
N LEU A 156 5.18 1.24 13.46
CA LEU A 156 4.09 1.75 14.28
C LEU A 156 3.82 3.19 13.92
N ILE A 157 2.57 3.50 13.57
CA ILE A 157 2.09 4.85 13.28
C ILE A 157 1.20 5.28 14.45
N PRO A 158 1.56 6.32 15.20
CA PRO A 158 0.69 6.85 16.24
C PRO A 158 -0.56 7.46 15.60
N GLN A 159 -1.58 7.76 16.41
CA GLN A 159 -2.69 8.56 15.94
C GLN A 159 -2.15 9.90 15.41
N THR A 160 -2.49 10.24 14.17
CA THR A 160 -2.02 11.48 13.58
C THR A 160 -2.88 12.66 14.00
N VAL A 161 -2.34 13.86 13.84
CA VAL A 161 -3.12 15.10 13.89
C VAL A 161 -3.57 15.47 12.48
N PRO A 162 -4.67 16.24 12.32
CA PRO A 162 -5.06 16.76 11.01
C PRO A 162 -3.86 17.47 10.33
N GLN A 163 -3.69 17.22 9.04
CA GLN A 163 -2.66 17.86 8.20
C GLN A 163 -3.29 18.92 7.31
#